data_AF-A0A258YRS5-F1
#
_entry.id   AF-A0A258YRS5-F1
#
_cell.length_a   1.000
_cell.length_b   1.000
_cell.length_c   1.000
_cell.angle_alpha   90.00
_cell.angle_beta   90.00
_cell.angle_gamma   90.00
#
_symmetry.space_group_name_H-M   'P 1'
#
loop_
_entity.id
_entity.type
_entity.pdbx_description
1 polymer ?
#
loop_
_entity_poly.entity_id
_entity_poly.type
_entity_poly.pdbx_seq_one_letter_code
_entity_poly.pdbx_strand_id
1 'polypeptide(L)'
;MFELLDFTAQNIIATKADDQLRRVDYEKIYPLVHNILLSGKKVRWYLEIENFNQWSDNSYSQKIMHTNDFEKIGCVGAIDGDKRIMKMLEPFKNAEILFFSIADKEMAKSWIRD
;
A
#
# COMPACT_ATOMS: atom_id res chain seq x y z
N MET A 1 6.94 -9.75 -8.87
CA MET A 1 5.75 -10.55 -8.56
C MET A 1 4.94 -9.80 -7.55
N PHE A 2 3.71 -9.50 -7.94
CA PHE A 2 2.70 -8.90 -7.09
C PHE A 2 1.75 -9.99 -6.60
N GLU A 3 1.48 -9.99 -5.31
CA GLU A 3 0.61 -10.95 -4.64
C GLU A 3 -0.35 -10.22 -3.70
N LEU A 4 -1.62 -10.63 -3.72
CA LEU A 4 -2.59 -10.25 -2.68
C LEU A 4 -2.47 -11.25 -1.53
N LEU A 5 -2.27 -10.74 -0.32
CA LEU A 5 -2.15 -11.56 0.87
C LEU A 5 -3.54 -11.95 1.38
N ASP A 6 -3.60 -13.11 2.04
CA ASP A 6 -4.80 -13.79 2.53
C ASP A 6 -5.66 -12.95 3.49
N PHE A 7 -5.05 -12.00 4.21
CA PHE A 7 -5.76 -11.10 5.12
C PHE A 7 -6.27 -9.80 4.49
N THR A 8 -6.27 -9.71 3.16
CA THR A 8 -7.04 -8.70 2.43
C THR A 8 -8.52 -8.89 2.70
N ALA A 9 -9.11 -8.05 3.55
CA ALA A 9 -10.48 -8.18 3.98
C ALA A 9 -11.03 -6.85 4.52
N GLN A 10 -12.34 -6.70 4.46
CA GLN A 10 -13.06 -5.50 4.91
C GLN A 10 -12.50 -4.25 4.23
N ASN A 11 -11.83 -3.36 4.98
CA ASN A 11 -11.20 -2.14 4.48
C ASN A 11 -9.68 -2.23 4.35
N ILE A 12 -9.10 -3.42 4.52
CA ILE A 12 -7.66 -3.67 4.42
C ILE A 12 -7.34 -4.33 3.09
N ILE A 13 -6.44 -3.72 2.34
CA ILE A 13 -5.80 -4.29 1.17
C ILE A 13 -4.40 -4.71 1.59
N ALA A 14 -4.06 -5.99 1.45
CA ALA A 14 -2.75 -6.50 1.83
C ALA A 14 -2.02 -7.03 0.60
N THR A 15 -0.87 -6.45 0.29
CA THR A 15 -0.12 -6.72 -0.93
C THR A 15 1.34 -7.01 -0.62
N LYS A 16 1.93 -7.93 -1.37
CA LYS A 16 3.36 -8.15 -1.42
C LYS A 16 3.87 -7.89 -2.84
N ALA A 17 4.97 -7.14 -2.93
CA ALA A 17 5.63 -6.84 -4.20
C ALA A 17 7.12 -7.18 -4.11
N ASP A 18 7.60 -7.99 -5.06
CA ASP A 18 9.02 -7.97 -5.41
C ASP A 18 9.27 -6.84 -6.41
N ASP A 19 10.34 -6.10 -6.19
CA ASP A 19 10.89 -5.05 -7.06
C ASP A 19 10.06 -3.78 -7.27
N GLN A 20 8.86 -3.83 -7.87
CA GLN A 20 7.99 -2.67 -8.16
C GLN A 20 6.52 -3.01 -8.39
N LEU A 21 5.62 -2.07 -8.03
CA LEU A 21 4.22 -2.10 -8.46
C LEU A 21 4.09 -1.58 -9.89
N ARG A 22 3.63 -2.43 -10.79
CA ARG A 22 3.39 -2.08 -12.20
C ARG A 22 1.94 -1.61 -12.37
N ARG A 23 1.65 -0.97 -13.51
CA ARG A 23 0.28 -0.57 -13.89
C ARG A 23 -0.74 -1.70 -13.72
N VAL A 24 -0.40 -2.91 -14.16
CA VAL A 24 -1.27 -4.09 -14.07
C VAL A 24 -1.57 -4.51 -12.62
N ASP A 25 -0.72 -4.14 -11.67
CA ASP A 25 -0.91 -4.43 -10.25
C ASP A 25 -1.88 -3.39 -9.65
N TYR A 26 -1.73 -2.12 -10.03
CA TYR A 26 -2.70 -1.07 -9.68
C TYR A 26 -4.11 -1.36 -10.21
N GLU A 27 -4.22 -1.92 -11.42
CA GLU A 27 -5.52 -2.34 -11.99
C GLU A 27 -6.19 -3.45 -11.18
N LYS A 28 -5.43 -4.29 -10.46
CA LYS A 28 -5.97 -5.29 -9.52
C LYS A 28 -6.38 -4.68 -8.18
N ILE A 29 -5.64 -3.67 -7.71
CA ILE A 29 -5.95 -2.99 -6.44
C ILE A 29 -7.17 -2.07 -6.60
N TYR A 30 -7.34 -1.45 -7.77
CA TYR A 30 -8.43 -0.51 -8.06
C TYR A 30 -9.84 -1.00 -7.68
N PRO A 31 -10.32 -2.17 -8.14
CA PRO A 31 -11.65 -2.64 -7.77
C PRO A 31 -11.80 -2.91 -6.27
N LEU A 32 -10.72 -3.29 -5.57
CA LEU A 32 -10.73 -3.48 -4.13
C LEU A 32 -10.92 -2.14 -3.40
N VAL A 33 -10.16 -1.12 -3.80
CA VAL A 33 -10.34 0.26 -3.30
C VAL A 33 -11.77 0.72 -3.53
N HIS A 34 -12.27 0.60 -4.76
CA HIS A 34 -13.61 1.06 -5.11
C HIS A 34 -14.69 0.38 -4.25
N ASN A 35 -14.61 -0.93 -4.05
CA ASN A 35 -15.57 -1.67 -3.21
C ASN A 35 -15.53 -1.23 -1.73
N ILE A 36 -14.35 -0.92 -1.19
CA ILE A 36 -14.20 -0.41 0.18
C ILE A 36 -14.86 0.97 0.30
N LEU A 37 -14.62 1.86 -0.66
CA LEU A 37 -15.19 3.20 -0.68
C LEU A 37 -16.71 3.17 -0.82
N LEU A 38 -17.27 2.28 -1.65
CA LEU A 38 -18.71 2.07 -1.76
C LEU A 38 -19.35 1.62 -0.44
N SER A 39 -18.60 0.97 0.45
CA SER A 39 -19.07 0.60 1.78
C SER A 39 -19.03 1.76 2.80
N GLY A 40 -18.59 2.96 2.39
CA GLY A 40 -18.46 4.14 3.24
C GLY A 40 -17.25 4.10 4.18
N LYS A 41 -16.31 3.17 3.97
CA LYS A 41 -15.08 3.02 4.77
C LYS A 41 -13.89 3.66 4.07
N LYS A 42 -12.90 4.08 4.86
CA LYS A 42 -11.58 4.50 4.35
C LYS A 42 -10.69 3.29 4.13
N VAL A 43 -9.77 3.41 3.17
CA VAL A 43 -8.88 2.31 2.78
C VAL A 43 -7.67 2.24 3.69
N ARG A 44 -7.32 1.02 4.10
CA ARG A 44 -6.06 0.71 4.78
C ARG A 44 -5.22 -0.17 3.87
N TRP A 45 -3.95 0.15 3.72
CA TRP A 45 -3.06 -0.59 2.82
C TRP A 45 -1.85 -1.12 3.55
N TYR A 46 -1.69 -2.44 3.51
CA TYR A 46 -0.51 -3.12 3.96
C TYR A 46 0.35 -3.52 2.74
N LEU A 47 1.61 -3.09 2.73
CA LEU A 47 2.52 -3.30 1.61
C LEU A 47 3.83 -3.93 2.09
N GLU A 48 4.12 -5.15 1.64
CA GLU A 48 5.42 -5.80 1.81
C GLU A 48 6.31 -5.57 0.60
N ILE A 49 7.56 -5.20 0.85
CA ILE A 49 8.58 -4.93 -0.15
C ILE A 49 9.82 -5.77 0.18
N GLU A 50 10.15 -6.72 -0.68
CA GLU A 50 11.36 -7.55 -0.51
C GLU A 50 12.58 -7.00 -1.26
N ASN A 51 12.36 -6.36 -2.41
CA ASN A 51 13.42 -5.75 -3.21
C ASN A 51 12.96 -4.40 -3.72
N PHE A 52 13.83 -3.39 -3.63
CA PHE A 52 13.47 -2.01 -3.92
C PHE A 52 14.45 -1.41 -4.93
N ASN A 53 14.28 -1.69 -6.23
CA ASN A 53 15.18 -1.14 -7.26
C ASN A 53 14.60 0.08 -7.99
N GLN A 54 13.38 -0.01 -8.57
CA GLN A 54 12.90 1.01 -9.52
C GLN A 54 11.42 1.40 -9.38
N TRP A 55 11.01 1.92 -8.22
CA TRP A 55 9.68 2.52 -8.05
C TRP A 55 9.71 3.98 -8.52
N SER A 56 9.37 4.24 -9.77
CA SER A 56 9.29 5.62 -10.25
C SER A 56 8.29 5.82 -11.40
N ASP A 57 6.99 5.67 -11.10
CA ASP A 57 5.93 6.36 -11.84
C ASP A 57 4.66 6.51 -10.96
N ASN A 58 4.52 7.67 -10.32
CA ASN A 58 3.37 8.00 -9.46
C ASN A 58 2.14 8.46 -10.24
N SER A 59 2.25 8.66 -11.55
CA SER A 59 1.18 9.27 -12.33
C SER A 59 -0.09 8.39 -12.35
N TYR A 60 0.07 7.08 -12.13
CA TYR A 60 -1.01 6.11 -12.09
C TYR A 60 -1.72 6.01 -10.74
N SER A 61 -0.98 6.04 -9.63
CA SER A 61 -1.59 5.92 -8.30
C SER A 61 -2.56 7.08 -8.03
N GLN A 62 -2.18 8.32 -8.35
CA GLN A 62 -3.05 9.49 -8.21
C GLN A 62 -4.34 9.40 -9.04
N LYS A 63 -4.25 8.89 -10.27
CA LYS A 63 -5.40 8.84 -11.17
C LYS A 63 -6.39 7.71 -10.82
N ILE A 64 -5.89 6.62 -10.25
CA ILE A 64 -6.66 5.37 -10.15
C ILE A 64 -7.02 5.06 -8.70
N MET A 65 -6.13 5.30 -7.74
CA MET A 65 -6.29 4.72 -6.40
C MET A 65 -7.05 5.59 -5.40
N HIS A 66 -7.67 6.71 -5.77
CA HIS A 66 -8.38 7.55 -4.78
C HIS A 66 -7.50 7.87 -3.55
N THR A 67 -6.27 8.34 -3.77
CA THR A 67 -5.21 8.37 -2.73
C THR A 67 -5.54 9.20 -1.49
N ASN A 68 -6.53 10.10 -1.58
CA ASN A 68 -7.04 10.89 -0.47
C ASN A 68 -7.96 10.11 0.48
N ASP A 69 -8.49 8.97 0.04
CA ASP A 69 -9.44 8.13 0.81
C ASP A 69 -8.73 7.01 1.60
N PHE A 70 -7.40 7.00 1.58
CA PHE A 70 -6.57 6.12 2.38
C PHE A 70 -6.36 6.74 3.77
N GLU A 71 -6.55 5.94 4.82
CA GLU A 71 -6.35 6.39 6.21
C GLU A 71 -5.08 5.81 6.85
N LYS A 72 -4.64 4.63 6.44
CA LYS A 72 -3.44 3.97 6.99
C LYS A 72 -2.66 3.24 5.91
N ILE A 73 -1.34 3.36 5.93
CA ILE A 73 -0.43 2.62 5.06
C ILE A 73 0.72 2.06 5.88
N GLY A 74 0.84 0.74 5.92
CA GLY A 74 1.94 0.04 6.59
C GLY A 74 2.92 -0.51 5.56
N CYS A 75 4.14 0.03 5.52
CA CYS A 75 5.20 -0.41 4.62
C CYS A 75 6.16 -1.35 5.37
N VAL A 76 6.26 -2.61 4.95
CA VAL A 76 7.11 -3.63 5.58
C VAL A 76 8.28 -3.97 4.66
N GLY A 77 9.50 -3.86 5.17
CA GLY A 77 10.73 -4.12 4.41
C GLY A 77 11.20 -2.94 3.55
N ALA A 78 10.43 -1.85 3.51
CA ALA A 78 10.86 -0.58 2.94
C ALA A 78 11.74 0.20 3.93
N ILE A 79 12.75 0.90 3.41
CA ILE A 79 13.61 1.79 4.21
C ILE A 79 12.93 3.16 4.32
N ASP A 80 12.66 3.59 5.55
CA ASP A 80 12.16 4.95 5.81
C ASP A 80 13.18 5.99 5.31
N GLY A 81 12.67 7.04 4.65
CA GLY A 81 13.49 8.07 4.02
C GLY A 81 14.09 7.70 2.66
N ASP A 82 13.86 6.49 2.12
CA ASP A 82 14.23 6.20 0.72
C ASP A 82 13.39 7.07 -0.23
N LYS A 83 14.07 7.88 -1.05
CA LYS A 83 13.41 8.84 -1.95
C LYS A 83 12.40 8.19 -2.88
N ARG A 84 12.59 6.92 -3.27
CA ARG A 84 11.69 6.22 -4.19
C ARG A 84 10.38 5.83 -3.48
N ILE A 85 10.43 5.37 -2.22
CA ILE A 85 9.21 5.01 -1.47
C ILE A 85 8.46 6.26 -1.05
N MET A 86 9.21 7.27 -0.59
CA MET A 86 8.64 8.57 -0.23
C MET A 86 7.94 9.23 -1.42
N LYS A 87 8.53 9.11 -2.62
CA LYS A 87 7.88 9.55 -3.84
C LYS A 87 6.59 8.77 -4.05
N MET A 88 6.61 7.44 -4.05
CA MET A 88 5.40 6.63 -4.24
C MET A 88 4.27 6.95 -3.24
N LEU A 89 4.63 7.28 -2.00
CA LEU A 89 3.71 7.61 -0.92
C LEU A 89 3.22 9.08 -0.92
N GLU A 90 3.90 9.97 -1.65
CA GLU A 90 3.56 11.41 -1.77
C GLU A 90 2.07 11.69 -2.10
N PRO A 91 1.38 10.90 -2.94
CA PRO A 91 -0.05 11.07 -3.21
C PRO A 91 -0.98 10.81 -2.01
N PHE A 92 -0.54 10.04 -1.01
CA PHE A 92 -1.36 9.52 0.09
C PHE A 92 -1.31 10.43 1.32
N LYS A 93 -1.53 11.73 1.11
CA LYS A 93 -1.31 12.78 2.12
C LYS A 93 -2.20 12.68 3.36
N ASN A 94 -3.35 12.01 3.24
CA ASN A 94 -4.32 11.86 4.33
C ASN A 94 -4.13 10.57 5.13
N ALA A 95 -3.22 9.70 4.70
CA ALA A 95 -2.95 8.44 5.37
C ALA A 95 -1.89 8.62 6.46
N GLU A 96 -2.07 7.95 7.58
CA GLU A 96 -0.99 7.67 8.52
C GLU A 96 -0.09 6.61 7.90
N ILE A 97 1.22 6.89 7.78
CA ILE A 97 2.17 6.00 7.10
C ILE A 97 3.25 5.59 8.09
N LEU A 98 3.40 4.28 8.30
CA LEU A 98 4.44 3.71 9.14
C LEU A 98 5.29 2.71 8.37
N PHE A 99 6.58 2.71 8.71
CA PHE A 99 7.57 1.79 8.17
C PHE A 99 7.95 0.76 9.23
N PHE A 100 8.03 -0.49 8.80
CA PHE A 100 8.35 -1.63 9.65
C PHE A 100 9.46 -2.45 9.00
N SER A 101 10.34 -3.02 9.83
CA SER A 101 11.28 -4.01 9.34
C SER A 101 10.56 -5.31 8.94
N ILE A 102 11.21 -6.16 8.16
CA ILE A 102 10.66 -7.49 7.84
C ILE A 102 10.43 -8.32 9.12
N ALA A 103 11.26 -8.13 10.14
CA ALA A 103 11.11 -8.80 11.43
C ALA A 103 9.85 -8.35 12.20
N ASP A 104 9.38 -7.13 11.95
CA ASP A 104 8.21 -6.52 12.61
C ASP A 104 6.90 -6.72 11.82
N LYS A 105 6.87 -7.68 10.89
CA LYS A 105 5.70 -7.99 10.05
C LYS A 105 4.41 -8.19 10.86
N GLU A 106 4.47 -8.89 11.99
CA GLU A 106 3.30 -9.15 12.83
C GLU A 106 2.82 -7.89 13.56
N MET A 107 3.74 -6.98 13.90
CA MET A 107 3.40 -5.67 14.46
C MET A 107 2.68 -4.81 13.43
N ALA A 108 3.20 -4.77 12.20
CA ALA A 108 2.58 -4.06 11.08
C ALA A 108 1.17 -4.59 10.76
N LYS A 109 0.99 -5.91 10.79
CA LYS A 109 -0.31 -6.57 10.62
C LYS A 109 -1.30 -6.25 11.74
N SER A 110 -0.82 -6.06 12.96
CA SER A 110 -1.66 -5.68 14.10
C SER A 110 -2.07 -4.21 13.98
N TRP A 111 -1.11 -3.33 13.68
CA TRP A 111 -1.34 -1.89 13.53
C TRP A 111 -2.29 -1.53 12.39
N ILE A 112 -2.25 -2.25 11.26
CA ILE A 112 -3.17 -2.00 10.14
C ILE A 112 -4.61 -2.44 10.46
N ARG A 113 -4.80 -3.37 11.42
CA ARG A 113 -6.12 -3.89 11.83
C ARG A 113 -6.78 -3.08 12.93
N ASP A 114 -5.99 -2.41 13.75
CA ASP A 114 -6.45 -1.43 14.75
C ASP A 114 -7.05 -0.21 14.05
#